data_AF-A0A1L3MME9-F1
#
_entry.id   AF-A0A1L3MME9-F1
#
_cell.length_a   1.000
_cell.length_b   1.000
_cell.length_c   1.000
_cell.angle_alpha   90.00
_cell.angle_beta   90.00
_cell.angle_gamma   90.00
#
_symmetry.space_group_name_H-M   'P 1'
#
loop_
_entity.id
_entity.type
_entity.pdbx_description
1 polymer ?
#
loop_
_entity_poly.entity_id
_entity_poly.type
_entity_poly.pdbx_seq_one_letter_code
_entity_poly.pdbx_strand_id
1 'polypeptide(L)'
;MGKKILLVMLTSVFTVLLMLFALWMLDIVELKGGSKVQSTPIVQKSNKLEAENTLSELLNVEYPRLGDDIQQAYDSFGEPKFASEGELDFYLLNKKKIFYVSFDEAGGSNRIESITFYVKGDKEKVKELGEKVLPVNSTFFKEVEDVEEDRNETFRYTSTDYHTTSYYETTDSMNRYAFIKISHDESDLFEESDVPDSLPTYRLEVSYLSQTELKEIGEKTEIEQVNENETIKVDMSQSFDEIQADTQPSESNNQSNEGSYGTDFSEEAIGFNNERILRSDFLELASKGEIKGIHTSIGSAIGPVIEAYLGQPDWRDEAEGGFTLMYRECQCGLGVGYDYEEYPETLISSFVLPIKLSYDQIITYLGQPDEEGYSEVDTGYYLFYNRGEHQLFIESNEPEFDGVLDWVVVR
;
A
#
# COMPACT_ATOMS: atom_id res chain seq x y z
N MET A 1 -64.68 27.51 -16.85
CA MET A 1 -63.71 26.45 -16.49
C MET A 1 -62.26 26.81 -16.87
N GLY A 2 -61.99 27.38 -18.06
CA GLY A 2 -60.62 27.70 -18.51
C GLY A 2 -59.81 28.68 -17.65
N LYS A 3 -60.42 29.67 -16.97
CA LYS A 3 -59.69 30.64 -16.13
C LYS A 3 -58.99 30.02 -14.91
N LYS A 4 -59.56 28.94 -14.33
CA LYS A 4 -58.96 28.27 -13.17
C LYS A 4 -57.77 27.39 -13.57
N ILE A 5 -57.86 26.74 -14.73
CA ILE A 5 -56.77 25.91 -15.28
C ILE A 5 -55.58 26.80 -15.68
N LEU A 6 -55.85 27.96 -16.29
CA LEU A 6 -54.81 28.94 -16.62
C LEU A 6 -54.10 29.45 -15.37
N LEU A 7 -54.83 29.72 -14.29
CA LEU A 7 -54.24 30.18 -13.04
C LEU A 7 -53.30 29.12 -12.44
N VAL A 8 -53.72 27.85 -12.44
CA VAL A 8 -52.91 26.74 -11.92
C VAL A 8 -51.64 26.54 -12.74
N MET A 9 -51.74 26.57 -14.08
CA MET A 9 -50.56 26.48 -14.95
C MET A 9 -49.60 27.67 -14.76
N LEU A 10 -50.13 28.88 -14.60
CA LEU A 10 -49.31 30.07 -14.39
C LEU A 10 -48.56 29.97 -13.06
N THR A 11 -49.25 29.52 -11.99
CA THR A 11 -48.60 29.30 -10.69
C THR A 11 -47.53 28.23 -10.78
N SER A 12 -47.78 27.08 -11.42
CA SER A 12 -46.78 26.00 -11.51
C SER A 12 -45.55 26.41 -12.31
N VAL A 13 -45.72 27.13 -13.42
CA VAL A 13 -44.60 27.68 -14.20
C VAL A 13 -43.80 28.69 -13.38
N PHE A 14 -44.49 29.52 -12.59
CA PHE A 14 -43.83 30.49 -11.72
C PHE A 14 -43.05 29.82 -10.58
N THR A 15 -43.55 28.72 -9.99
CA THR A 15 -42.81 27.97 -8.97
C THR A 15 -41.56 27.30 -9.54
N VAL A 16 -41.66 26.72 -10.74
CA VAL A 16 -40.50 26.10 -11.41
C VAL A 16 -39.44 27.15 -11.75
N LEU A 17 -39.85 28.34 -12.24
CA LEU A 17 -38.92 29.44 -12.49
C LEU A 17 -38.24 29.96 -11.21
N LEU A 18 -38.97 30.03 -10.09
CA LEU A 18 -38.41 30.40 -8.80
C LEU A 18 -37.38 29.37 -8.29
N MET A 19 -37.65 28.08 -8.47
CA MET A 19 -36.70 27.02 -8.13
C MET A 19 -35.43 27.09 -8.99
N LEU A 20 -35.57 27.26 -10.30
CA LEU A 20 -34.42 27.41 -11.20
C LEU A 20 -33.60 28.66 -10.87
N PHE A 21 -34.25 29.76 -10.50
CA PHE A 21 -33.56 30.98 -10.06
C PHE A 21 -32.83 30.79 -8.73
N ALA A 22 -33.42 30.03 -7.78
CA ALA A 22 -32.77 29.71 -6.52
C ALA A 22 -31.54 28.81 -6.72
N LEU A 23 -31.62 27.80 -7.59
CA LEU A 23 -30.49 26.94 -7.97
C LEU A 23 -29.39 27.73 -8.67
N TRP A 24 -29.74 28.62 -9.60
CA TRP A 24 -28.77 29.49 -10.28
C TRP A 24 -28.07 30.47 -9.32
N MET A 25 -28.78 30.98 -8.31
CA MET A 25 -28.18 31.82 -7.28
C MET A 25 -27.24 31.04 -6.35
N LEU A 26 -27.50 29.76 -6.10
CA LEU A 26 -26.60 28.89 -5.31
C LEU A 26 -25.29 28.61 -6.07
N ASP A 27 -25.36 28.25 -7.37
CA ASP A 27 -24.17 28.09 -8.23
C ASP A 27 -23.31 29.36 -8.27
N ILE A 28 -23.95 30.55 -8.32
CA ILE A 28 -23.24 31.82 -8.34
C ILE A 28 -22.61 32.16 -6.99
N VAL A 29 -23.17 31.68 -5.87
CA VAL A 29 -22.60 31.89 -4.54
C VAL A 29 -21.40 30.96 -4.30
N GLU A 30 -21.43 29.72 -4.79
CA GLU A 30 -20.25 28.84 -4.79
C GLU A 30 -19.14 29.36 -5.70
N LEU A 31 -19.47 29.95 -6.86
CA LEU A 31 -18.48 30.51 -7.79
C LEU A 31 -17.99 31.93 -7.45
N LYS A 32 -18.58 32.63 -6.46
CA LYS A 32 -18.18 34.01 -6.07
C LYS A 32 -17.71 34.16 -4.62
N GLY A 33 -17.55 33.06 -3.88
CA GLY A 33 -16.85 33.03 -2.59
C GLY A 33 -15.32 33.17 -2.69
N GLY A 34 -14.74 32.99 -3.88
CA GLY A 34 -13.31 33.22 -4.13
C GLY A 34 -13.02 34.66 -4.56
N SER A 35 -12.39 35.42 -3.68
CA SER A 35 -12.03 36.83 -3.91
C SER A 35 -11.17 37.03 -5.16
N LYS A 36 -11.49 38.11 -5.89
CA LYS A 36 -10.75 38.66 -7.04
C LYS A 36 -9.28 38.94 -6.69
N VAL A 37 -8.36 38.41 -7.48
CA VAL A 37 -7.08 39.09 -7.79
C VAL A 37 -6.91 39.13 -9.30
N GLN A 38 -6.58 40.33 -9.79
CA GLN A 38 -6.36 40.67 -11.20
C GLN A 38 -5.34 39.76 -11.87
N SER A 39 -5.75 39.21 -13.01
CA SER A 39 -4.90 38.59 -14.01
C SER A 39 -3.91 39.61 -14.61
N THR A 40 -2.63 39.39 -14.34
CA THR A 40 -1.52 39.82 -15.20
C THR A 40 -0.80 38.54 -15.61
N PRO A 41 -0.38 38.36 -16.88
CA PRO A 41 0.15 37.08 -17.33
C PRO A 41 1.58 36.93 -16.80
N ILE A 42 1.73 36.14 -15.74
CA ILE A 42 3.03 35.66 -15.27
C ILE A 42 3.18 34.25 -15.82
N VAL A 43 3.87 34.14 -16.96
CA VAL A 43 4.64 32.93 -17.24
C VAL A 43 5.86 33.00 -16.32
N GLN A 44 5.88 32.22 -15.23
CA GLN A 44 7.11 31.77 -14.56
C GLN A 44 6.81 30.84 -13.37
N LYS A 45 7.24 29.58 -13.51
CA LYS A 45 7.70 28.66 -12.45
C LYS A 45 6.81 28.54 -11.21
N SER A 46 5.73 27.78 -11.30
CA SER A 46 5.16 27.07 -10.14
C SER A 46 5.39 25.58 -10.36
N ASN A 47 6.12 24.94 -9.45
CA ASN A 47 6.06 23.51 -9.08
C ASN A 47 7.25 23.08 -8.20
N LYS A 48 8.28 23.92 -8.02
CA LYS A 48 9.45 23.60 -7.18
C LYS A 48 9.35 24.06 -5.71
N LEU A 49 8.30 24.81 -5.32
CA LEU A 49 8.25 25.49 -4.01
C LEU A 49 7.35 24.85 -2.95
N GLU A 50 6.48 23.89 -3.28
CA GLU A 50 5.56 23.29 -2.30
C GLU A 50 6.16 22.09 -1.54
N ALA A 51 7.03 21.30 -2.18
CA ALA A 51 7.66 20.13 -1.56
C ALA A 51 8.65 20.50 -0.44
N GLU A 52 9.54 21.47 -0.68
CA GLU A 52 10.45 21.98 0.36
C GLU A 52 9.70 22.59 1.55
N ASN A 53 8.55 23.22 1.30
CA ASN A 53 7.77 23.84 2.35
C ASN A 53 7.08 22.78 3.23
N THR A 54 6.63 21.67 2.64
CA THR A 54 5.92 20.60 3.36
C THR A 54 6.83 19.80 4.30
N LEU A 55 8.00 19.33 3.84
CA LEU A 55 8.94 18.62 4.72
C LEU A 55 9.50 19.53 5.83
N SER A 56 9.79 20.79 5.51
CA SER A 56 10.22 21.76 6.53
C SER A 56 9.13 22.00 7.57
N GLU A 57 7.85 22.02 7.18
CA GLU A 57 6.73 22.12 8.11
C GLU A 57 6.61 20.87 8.99
N LEU A 58 6.72 19.66 8.43
CA LEU A 58 6.73 18.39 9.18
C LEU A 58 7.86 18.33 10.20
N LEU A 59 9.07 18.76 9.82
CA LEU A 59 10.22 18.81 10.73
C LEU A 59 10.01 19.75 11.93
N ASN A 60 9.03 20.66 11.90
CA ASN A 60 8.70 21.54 13.01
C ASN A 60 7.57 21.00 13.92
N VAL A 61 6.94 19.87 13.57
CA VAL A 61 5.88 19.23 14.36
C VAL A 61 6.50 18.39 15.48
N GLU A 62 5.89 18.38 16.66
CA GLU A 62 6.24 17.47 17.75
C GLU A 62 5.44 16.17 17.58
N TYR A 63 6.12 15.03 17.65
CA TYR A 63 5.54 13.73 17.40
C TYR A 63 5.60 12.84 18.64
N PRO A 64 4.62 11.95 18.83
CA PRO A 64 4.79 10.80 19.71
C PRO A 64 5.92 9.92 19.17
N ARG A 65 6.58 9.20 20.06
CA ARG A 65 7.75 8.38 19.74
C ARG A 65 7.41 6.90 19.83
N LEU A 66 8.25 6.06 19.25
CA LEU A 66 8.17 4.62 19.48
C LEU A 66 8.22 4.31 20.98
N GLY A 67 7.35 3.40 21.42
CA GLY A 67 7.17 3.02 22.81
C GLY A 67 6.36 4.00 23.65
N ASP A 68 5.94 5.16 23.13
CA ASP A 68 4.95 5.99 23.81
C ASP A 68 3.57 5.30 23.82
N ASP A 69 2.75 5.67 24.79
CA ASP A 69 1.34 5.26 24.85
C ASP A 69 0.58 5.91 23.68
N ILE A 70 -0.30 5.15 23.03
CA ILE A 70 -1.10 5.62 21.90
C ILE A 70 -1.92 6.87 22.24
N GLN A 71 -2.28 7.08 23.51
CA GLN A 71 -2.97 8.30 23.97
C GLN A 71 -2.17 9.57 23.66
N GLN A 72 -0.83 9.50 23.61
CA GLN A 72 -0.02 10.65 23.20
C GLN A 72 -0.25 11.04 21.73
N ALA A 73 -0.52 10.07 20.85
CA ALA A 73 -0.90 10.35 19.47
C ALA A 73 -2.29 11.02 19.41
N TYR A 74 -3.26 10.51 20.17
CA TYR A 74 -4.57 11.15 20.31
C TYR A 74 -4.50 12.58 20.86
N ASP A 75 -3.67 12.81 21.88
CA ASP A 75 -3.52 14.12 22.50
C ASP A 75 -2.85 15.13 21.55
N SER A 76 -1.91 14.64 20.72
CA SER A 76 -1.16 15.47 19.76
C SER A 76 -1.96 15.79 18.50
N PHE A 77 -2.75 14.83 18.00
CA PHE A 77 -3.34 14.90 16.66
C PHE A 77 -4.87 14.81 16.65
N GLY A 78 -5.50 14.54 17.79
CA GLY A 78 -6.94 14.43 17.94
C GLY A 78 -7.46 13.04 17.58
N GLU A 79 -8.70 12.98 17.07
CA GLU A 79 -9.30 11.73 16.62
C GLU A 79 -8.61 11.26 15.34
N PRO A 80 -8.23 9.97 15.25
CA PRO A 80 -7.72 9.40 14.03
C PRO A 80 -8.81 9.47 12.96
N LYS A 81 -8.39 9.65 11.71
CA LYS A 81 -9.28 9.62 10.56
C LYS A 81 -9.80 8.21 10.33
N PHE A 82 -8.92 7.23 10.51
CA PHE A 82 -9.20 5.82 10.34
C PHE A 82 -8.58 5.04 11.49
N ALA A 83 -9.26 3.96 11.88
CA ALA A 83 -8.82 3.08 12.94
C ALA A 83 -9.20 1.65 12.55
N SER A 84 -8.20 0.78 12.46
CA SER A 84 -8.34 -0.67 12.34
C SER A 84 -7.76 -1.34 13.59
N GLU A 85 -7.81 -2.67 13.67
CA GLU A 85 -7.22 -3.43 14.77
C GLU A 85 -5.69 -3.26 14.73
N GLY A 86 -5.14 -2.54 15.71
CA GLY A 86 -3.70 -2.24 15.80
C GLY A 86 -3.14 -1.11 14.92
N GLU A 87 -3.95 -0.38 14.13
CA GLU A 87 -3.46 0.73 13.29
C GLU A 87 -4.37 1.96 13.33
N LEU A 88 -3.75 3.16 13.37
CA LEU A 88 -4.43 4.45 13.38
C LEU A 88 -3.81 5.44 12.39
N ASP A 89 -4.68 6.19 11.71
CA ASP A 89 -4.26 7.21 10.75
C ASP A 89 -4.59 8.61 11.24
N PHE A 90 -3.58 9.48 11.30
CA PHE A 90 -3.75 10.86 11.76
C PHE A 90 -3.47 11.88 10.65
N TYR A 91 -4.24 12.96 10.68
CA TYR A 91 -4.02 14.10 9.80
C TYR A 91 -3.02 15.09 10.38
N LEU A 92 -2.05 15.49 9.55
CA LEU A 92 -1.08 16.54 9.84
C LEU A 92 -1.34 17.78 8.96
N LEU A 93 -0.82 18.93 9.43
CA LEU A 93 -0.75 20.19 8.68
C LEU A 93 -2.09 20.60 8.04
N ASN A 94 -3.13 20.80 8.86
CA ASN A 94 -4.48 21.17 8.41
C ASN A 94 -5.09 20.17 7.41
N LYS A 95 -4.89 18.86 7.63
CA LYS A 95 -5.47 17.75 6.84
C LYS A 95 -4.87 17.55 5.45
N LYS A 96 -3.63 18.00 5.23
CA LYS A 96 -2.94 17.84 3.95
C LYS A 96 -2.05 16.60 3.87
N LYS A 97 -1.69 16.02 5.01
CA LYS A 97 -0.81 14.84 5.08
C LYS A 97 -1.37 13.81 6.04
N ILE A 98 -1.19 12.54 5.71
CA ILE A 98 -1.57 11.39 6.52
C ILE A 98 -0.29 10.77 7.06
N PHE A 99 -0.28 10.44 8.35
CA PHE A 99 0.77 9.67 9.00
C PHE A 99 0.13 8.50 9.72
N TYR A 100 0.82 7.36 9.67
CA TYR A 100 0.31 6.06 10.06
C TYR A 100 1.01 5.62 11.34
N VAL A 101 0.22 5.16 12.31
CA VAL A 101 0.70 4.64 13.59
C VAL A 101 0.21 3.23 13.75
N SER A 102 1.15 2.28 13.87
CA SER A 102 0.83 0.91 14.30
C SER A 102 1.19 0.71 15.76
N PHE A 103 0.34 -0.01 16.49
CA PHE A 103 0.47 -0.25 17.93
C PHE A 103 0.03 -1.68 18.30
N ASP A 104 0.68 -2.25 19.33
CA ASP A 104 0.34 -3.58 19.82
C ASP A 104 -0.91 -3.55 20.71
N GLU A 105 -2.05 -3.88 20.10
CA GLU A 105 -3.31 -4.12 20.78
C GLU A 105 -3.35 -5.51 21.44
N ALA A 106 -2.67 -6.50 20.86
CA ALA A 106 -2.72 -7.91 21.27
C ALA A 106 -2.00 -8.20 22.60
N GLY A 107 -0.92 -7.49 22.90
CA GLY A 107 -0.21 -7.53 24.18
C GLY A 107 -0.82 -6.64 25.26
N GLY A 108 -1.88 -5.88 24.94
CA GLY A 108 -2.56 -4.96 25.86
C GLY A 108 -1.69 -3.78 26.31
N SER A 109 -0.60 -3.51 25.60
CA SER A 109 0.35 -2.45 25.95
C SER A 109 -0.06 -1.10 25.37
N ASN A 110 -0.84 -1.08 24.28
CA ASN A 110 -1.25 0.13 23.55
C ASN A 110 -0.05 1.07 23.26
N ARG A 111 1.15 0.50 23.09
CA ARG A 111 2.37 1.25 22.81
C ARG A 111 2.58 1.33 21.32
N ILE A 112 3.07 2.47 20.86
CA ILE A 112 3.41 2.70 19.47
C ILE A 112 4.60 1.82 19.10
N GLU A 113 4.44 0.98 18.08
CA GLU A 113 5.47 0.04 17.62
C GLU A 113 6.10 0.45 16.30
N SER A 114 5.29 1.04 15.42
CA SER A 114 5.75 1.55 14.13
C SER A 114 5.05 2.85 13.77
N ILE A 115 5.79 3.69 13.05
CA ILE A 115 5.35 4.97 12.52
C ILE A 115 5.77 5.04 11.05
N THR A 116 4.82 5.32 10.15
CA THR A 116 5.10 5.50 8.72
C THR A 116 4.69 6.89 8.21
N PHE A 117 5.54 7.49 7.40
CA PHE A 117 5.30 8.72 6.67
C PHE A 117 5.51 8.53 5.17
N TYR A 118 4.78 9.31 4.38
CA TYR A 118 5.05 9.45 2.95
C TYR A 118 5.34 10.91 2.65
N VAL A 119 6.59 11.17 2.22
CA VAL A 119 7.11 12.52 2.14
C VAL A 119 8.01 12.70 0.94
N LYS A 120 7.70 13.75 0.17
CA LYS A 120 8.54 14.24 -0.92
C LYS A 120 9.62 15.16 -0.37
N GLY A 121 10.88 14.92 -0.68
CA GLY A 121 11.95 15.71 -0.08
C GLY A 121 13.37 15.27 -0.37
N ASP A 122 14.29 15.86 0.38
CA ASP A 122 15.69 15.44 0.44
C ASP A 122 15.83 14.27 1.42
N LYS A 123 16.52 13.20 1.01
CA LYS A 123 16.68 11.96 1.79
C LYS A 123 17.18 12.20 3.22
N GLU A 124 18.16 13.10 3.40
CA GLU A 124 18.71 13.38 4.73
C GLU A 124 17.71 14.09 5.64
N LYS A 125 16.90 14.99 5.08
CA LYS A 125 15.82 15.65 5.84
C LYS A 125 14.66 14.69 6.14
N VAL A 126 14.39 13.72 5.27
CA VAL A 126 13.43 12.64 5.54
C VAL A 126 13.95 11.74 6.67
N LYS A 127 15.25 11.43 6.68
CA LYS A 127 15.88 10.73 7.80
C LYS A 127 15.77 11.51 9.11
N GLU A 128 16.03 12.82 9.09
CA GLU A 128 15.85 13.69 10.26
C GLU A 128 14.42 13.62 10.81
N LEU A 129 13.40 13.57 9.93
CA LEU A 129 12.01 13.37 10.33
C LEU A 129 11.82 12.03 11.07
N GLY A 130 12.41 10.95 10.57
CA GLY A 130 12.37 9.64 11.23
C GLY A 130 13.07 9.63 12.59
N GLU A 131 14.18 10.35 12.74
CA GLU A 131 14.88 10.45 14.02
C GLU A 131 14.07 11.17 15.10
N LYS A 132 13.11 12.04 14.73
CA LYS A 132 12.23 12.71 15.70
C LYS A 132 11.28 11.75 16.42
N VAL A 133 10.89 10.65 15.78
CA VAL A 133 9.97 9.66 16.34
C VAL A 133 10.68 8.51 17.04
N LEU A 134 12.02 8.49 17.03
CA LEU A 134 12.80 7.55 17.83
C LEU A 134 12.73 7.91 19.34
N PRO A 135 12.95 6.91 20.22
CA PRO A 135 13.16 7.15 21.64
C PRO A 135 14.28 8.18 21.92
N VAL A 136 14.14 8.96 23.01
CA VAL A 136 14.98 10.15 23.32
C VAL A 136 16.48 9.88 23.41
N ASN A 137 16.90 8.62 23.60
CA ASN A 137 18.29 8.22 23.77
C ASN A 137 18.74 7.16 22.75
N SER A 138 18.08 7.09 21.59
CA SER A 138 18.49 6.17 20.54
C SER A 138 19.85 6.56 19.96
N THR A 139 20.73 5.58 19.76
CA THR A 139 22.09 5.76 19.26
C THR A 139 22.25 5.03 17.93
N PHE A 140 22.56 5.77 16.87
CA PHE A 140 22.85 5.19 15.55
C PHE A 140 24.07 4.26 15.61
N PHE A 141 23.99 3.09 14.97
CA PHE A 141 25.13 2.16 14.92
C PHE A 141 25.41 1.54 13.55
N LYS A 142 24.44 1.51 12.62
CA LYS A 142 24.64 0.91 11.29
C LYS A 142 23.71 1.52 10.26
N GLU A 143 24.18 1.61 9.02
CA GLU A 143 23.35 1.91 7.86
C GLU A 143 23.62 0.86 6.79
N VAL A 144 22.56 0.44 6.11
CA VAL A 144 22.61 -0.48 4.98
C VAL A 144 21.84 0.18 3.83
N GLU A 145 22.44 0.18 2.66
CA GLU A 145 21.78 0.57 1.41
C GLU A 145 21.62 -0.69 0.58
N ASP A 146 20.38 -0.95 0.17
CA ASP A 146 20.02 -2.07 -0.70
C ASP A 146 19.34 -1.49 -1.94
N VAL A 147 19.70 -2.02 -3.10
CA VAL A 147 19.07 -1.68 -4.38
C VAL A 147 18.61 -2.98 -5.02
N GLU A 148 17.31 -3.13 -5.18
CA GLU A 148 16.69 -4.28 -5.80
C GLU A 148 16.20 -3.86 -7.19
N GLU A 149 16.71 -4.52 -8.23
CA GLU A 149 16.30 -4.21 -9.60
C GLU A 149 15.52 -5.40 -10.12
N ASP A 150 14.23 -5.21 -10.34
CA ASP A 150 13.38 -6.21 -10.97
C ASP A 150 13.20 -5.88 -12.44
N ARG A 151 13.62 -6.81 -13.30
CA ARG A 151 13.52 -6.70 -14.75
C ARG A 151 12.45 -7.61 -15.25
N ASN A 152 11.35 -7.01 -15.67
CA ASN A 152 10.32 -7.74 -16.35
C ASN A 152 10.58 -7.76 -17.87
N GLU A 153 11.27 -8.80 -18.34
CA GLU A 153 11.59 -8.95 -19.78
C GLU A 153 10.33 -9.09 -20.65
N THR A 154 9.25 -9.64 -20.09
CA THR A 154 7.97 -9.86 -20.78
C THR A 154 7.23 -8.54 -21.03
N PHE A 155 7.20 -7.66 -20.02
CA PHE A 155 6.54 -6.35 -20.12
C PHE A 155 7.50 -5.20 -20.47
N ARG A 156 8.79 -5.50 -20.63
CA ARG A 156 9.86 -4.58 -20.98
C ARG A 156 9.92 -3.36 -20.07
N TYR A 157 9.78 -3.61 -18.78
CA TYR A 157 10.04 -2.60 -17.78
C TYR A 157 11.04 -3.10 -16.74
N THR A 158 11.61 -2.13 -16.05
CA THR A 158 12.54 -2.28 -14.94
C THR A 158 11.97 -1.46 -13.79
N SER A 159 11.71 -2.10 -12.66
CA SER A 159 11.49 -1.42 -11.37
C SER A 159 12.80 -1.43 -10.61
N THR A 160 13.17 -0.30 -10.02
CA THR A 160 14.36 -0.20 -9.15
C THR A 160 13.96 0.26 -7.76
N ASP A 161 13.95 -0.72 -6.86
CA ASP A 161 13.81 -0.74 -5.41
C ASP A 161 14.95 -0.05 -4.66
N TYR A 162 14.91 1.25 -4.36
CA TYR A 162 15.95 1.88 -3.53
C TYR A 162 15.57 1.87 -2.05
N HIS A 163 16.34 1.17 -1.22
CA HIS A 163 16.16 1.13 0.23
C HIS A 163 17.39 1.63 0.98
N THR A 164 17.16 2.40 2.04
CA THR A 164 18.19 2.74 3.02
C THR A 164 17.64 2.52 4.41
N THR A 165 18.30 1.63 5.14
CA THR A 165 17.91 1.27 6.50
C THR A 165 19.00 1.72 7.48
N SER A 166 18.67 2.66 8.34
CA SER A 166 19.51 3.12 9.45
C SER A 166 19.05 2.45 10.74
N TYR A 167 19.97 1.81 11.47
CA TYR A 167 19.69 1.07 12.70
C TYR A 167 20.18 1.82 13.94
N TYR A 168 19.38 1.75 15.00
CA TYR A 168 19.59 2.45 16.25
C TYR A 168 19.47 1.51 17.45
N GLU A 169 20.37 1.64 18.41
CA GLU A 169 20.26 1.03 19.73
C GLU A 169 19.40 1.95 20.60
N THR A 170 18.38 1.41 21.25
CA THR A 170 17.47 2.17 22.11
C THR A 170 17.72 1.85 23.58
N THR A 171 17.29 2.76 24.45
CA THR A 171 17.30 2.53 25.90
C THR A 171 16.05 1.81 26.41
N ASP A 172 15.12 1.40 25.52
CA ASP A 172 13.94 0.65 25.95
C ASP A 172 14.35 -0.78 26.33
N SER A 173 14.01 -1.17 27.56
CA SER A 173 14.33 -2.49 28.10
C SER A 173 13.62 -3.64 27.38
N MET A 174 12.50 -3.38 26.71
CA MET A 174 11.73 -4.38 25.98
C MET A 174 12.22 -4.50 24.53
N ASN A 175 12.51 -3.37 23.88
CA ASN A 175 12.89 -3.31 22.47
C ASN A 175 14.22 -2.56 22.30
N ARG A 176 15.33 -3.28 22.48
CA ARG A 176 16.68 -2.73 22.46
C ARG A 176 17.11 -2.10 21.14
N TYR A 177 16.42 -2.37 20.04
CA TYR A 177 16.82 -1.90 18.72
C TYR A 177 15.62 -1.41 17.92
N ALA A 178 15.85 -0.37 17.12
CA ALA A 178 14.89 0.19 16.19
C ALA A 178 15.58 0.50 14.85
N PHE A 179 14.79 0.71 13.81
CA PHE A 179 15.29 1.09 12.51
C PHE A 179 14.49 2.26 11.92
N ILE A 180 15.13 2.96 10.99
CA ILE A 180 14.53 3.91 10.06
C ILE A 180 14.77 3.34 8.66
N LYS A 181 13.72 2.97 7.93
CA LYS A 181 13.78 2.52 6.54
C LYS A 181 13.20 3.61 5.64
N ILE A 182 14.03 4.11 4.72
CA ILE A 182 13.63 5.06 3.68
C ILE A 182 13.62 4.30 2.35
N SER A 183 12.47 4.26 1.68
CA SER A 183 12.29 3.55 0.41
C SER A 183 11.76 4.48 -0.68
N HIS A 184 12.23 4.30 -1.91
CA HIS A 184 11.72 4.93 -3.12
C HIS A 184 11.95 4.00 -4.32
N ASP A 185 11.00 3.96 -5.23
CA ASP A 185 11.00 3.16 -6.45
C ASP A 185 11.09 4.05 -7.70
N GLU A 186 11.85 3.57 -8.70
CA GLU A 186 11.84 4.15 -10.05
C GLU A 186 11.39 3.07 -11.05
N SER A 187 10.45 3.40 -11.93
CA SER A 187 9.96 2.51 -12.98
C SER A 187 10.06 3.16 -14.35
N ASP A 188 10.56 2.43 -15.35
CA ASP A 188 10.64 2.87 -16.76
C ASP A 188 9.35 2.60 -17.57
N LEU A 189 8.34 1.99 -16.94
CA LEU A 189 7.04 1.59 -17.53
C LEU A 189 6.19 2.81 -17.91
N PHE A 190 6.38 3.92 -17.20
CA PHE A 190 5.82 5.22 -17.54
C PHE A 190 6.94 6.05 -18.16
N GLU A 191 6.78 6.47 -19.43
CA GLU A 191 7.60 7.56 -19.96
C GLU A 191 7.53 8.70 -18.94
N GLU A 192 8.65 9.00 -18.29
CA GLU A 192 8.81 10.16 -17.42
C GLU A 192 8.11 11.31 -18.14
N SER A 193 6.96 11.75 -17.61
CA SER A 193 6.48 13.06 -17.98
C SER A 193 7.62 13.99 -17.59
N ASP A 194 8.30 14.58 -18.58
CA ASP A 194 9.45 15.48 -18.48
C ASP A 194 9.19 16.61 -17.45
N VAL A 195 9.25 16.28 -16.17
CA VAL A 195 9.25 17.19 -15.04
C VAL A 195 10.61 16.97 -14.39
N PRO A 196 11.68 17.61 -14.91
CA PRO A 196 13.07 17.25 -14.62
C PRO A 196 13.53 17.69 -13.21
N ASP A 197 12.61 17.81 -12.26
CA ASP A 197 12.78 18.59 -11.04
C ASP A 197 11.83 18.19 -9.88
N SER A 198 11.03 17.12 -10.01
CA SER A 198 10.28 16.60 -8.88
C SER A 198 11.20 15.78 -7.98
N LEU A 199 11.39 16.23 -6.74
CA LEU A 199 12.00 15.41 -5.69
C LEU A 199 11.29 14.04 -5.60
N PRO A 200 12.00 12.96 -5.31
CA PRO A 200 11.39 11.66 -5.08
C PRO A 200 10.44 11.70 -3.88
N THR A 201 9.37 10.90 -3.97
CA THR A 201 8.48 10.60 -2.84
C THR A 201 9.05 9.41 -2.10
N TYR A 202 9.33 9.57 -0.81
CA TYR A 202 9.87 8.51 0.03
C TYR A 202 8.80 7.94 0.95
N ARG A 203 8.77 6.61 1.08
CA ARG A 203 8.17 5.93 2.23
C ARG A 203 9.20 5.87 3.35
N LEU A 204 8.91 6.51 4.46
CA LEU A 204 9.72 6.53 5.68
C LEU A 204 9.01 5.69 6.74
N GLU A 205 9.62 4.58 7.14
CA GLU A 205 9.14 3.73 8.21
C GLU A 205 10.11 3.75 9.38
N VAL A 206 9.59 3.92 10.59
CA VAL A 206 10.36 3.87 11.84
C VAL A 206 9.70 2.84 12.75
N SER A 207 10.41 1.77 13.08
CA SER A 207 9.84 0.65 13.85
C SER A 207 10.86 -0.01 14.77
N TYR A 208 10.38 -0.76 15.76
CA TYR A 208 11.23 -1.67 16.54
C TYR A 208 11.64 -2.88 15.72
N LEU A 209 12.85 -3.39 15.98
CA LEU A 209 13.32 -4.64 15.39
C LEU A 209 12.74 -5.83 16.12
N SER A 210 12.20 -6.79 15.36
CA SER A 210 11.88 -8.10 15.89
C SER A 210 13.17 -8.88 16.24
N GLN A 211 13.05 -9.87 17.13
CA GLN A 211 14.18 -10.73 17.50
C GLN A 211 14.72 -11.56 16.31
N THR A 212 13.89 -11.80 15.30
CA THR A 212 14.28 -12.57 14.10
C THR A 212 15.17 -11.72 13.20
N GLU A 213 14.78 -10.48 12.93
CA GLU A 213 15.56 -9.52 12.12
C GLU A 213 16.93 -9.20 12.75
N LEU A 214 17.00 -9.18 14.08
CA LEU A 214 18.25 -8.99 14.81
C LEU A 214 19.30 -10.08 14.54
N LYS A 215 18.88 -11.33 14.30
CA LYS A 215 19.79 -12.43 14.01
C LYS A 215 20.39 -12.29 12.61
N GLU A 216 19.59 -11.87 11.64
CA GLU A 216 20.05 -11.65 10.26
C GLU A 216 21.06 -10.50 10.16
N ILE A 217 20.89 -9.46 10.98
CA ILE A 217 21.86 -8.36 11.09
C ILE A 217 23.19 -8.85 11.69
N GLY A 218 23.13 -9.76 12.68
CA GLY A 218 24.29 -10.36 13.36
C GLY A 218 25.05 -11.40 12.52
N GLU A 219 24.38 -12.15 11.65
CA GLU A 219 25.05 -13.10 10.75
C GLU A 219 25.78 -12.42 9.59
N LYS A 220 25.33 -11.23 9.17
CA LYS A 220 26.02 -10.41 8.16
C LYS A 220 27.18 -9.56 8.72
N THR A 221 27.49 -9.57 10.01
CA THR A 221 28.59 -8.73 10.56
C THR A 221 29.20 -9.31 11.84
N GLU A 222 30.52 -9.53 11.87
CA GLU A 222 31.28 -9.80 13.11
C GLU A 222 31.16 -8.58 14.05
N ILE A 223 30.19 -8.61 14.97
CA ILE A 223 30.11 -7.62 16.05
C ILE A 223 31.10 -8.07 17.13
N GLU A 224 32.26 -7.43 17.19
CA GLU A 224 33.16 -7.51 18.35
C GLU A 224 32.39 -7.06 19.60
N GLN A 225 32.01 -8.02 20.44
CA GLN A 225 31.56 -7.74 21.79
C GLN A 225 32.69 -7.02 22.54
N VAL A 226 32.53 -5.72 22.73
CA VAL A 226 33.35 -4.97 23.69
C VAL A 226 32.89 -5.39 25.08
N ASN A 227 33.76 -6.19 25.72
CA ASN A 227 33.76 -6.54 27.13
C ASN A 227 33.48 -5.34 28.05
N GLU A 228 32.57 -5.51 29.00
CA GLU A 228 32.79 -5.05 30.38
C GLU A 228 32.09 -5.99 31.39
N ASN A 229 32.91 -6.87 31.96
CA ASN A 229 32.80 -7.51 33.27
C ASN A 229 31.41 -7.70 33.90
N GLU A 230 30.89 -8.93 33.83
CA GLU A 230 30.43 -9.60 35.05
C GLU A 230 30.70 -11.11 34.98
N THR A 231 31.39 -11.58 36.00
CA THR A 231 31.90 -12.96 36.10
C THR A 231 30.75 -13.90 36.43
N ILE A 232 30.35 -14.77 35.51
CA ILE A 232 29.68 -16.03 35.88
C ILE A 232 30.50 -17.18 35.30
N LYS A 233 31.29 -17.80 36.19
CA LYS A 233 31.82 -19.15 36.01
C LYS A 233 30.64 -20.12 36.00
N VAL A 234 30.45 -20.86 34.92
CA VAL A 234 30.16 -22.30 35.02
C VAL A 234 30.94 -23.04 33.93
N ASP A 235 31.81 -23.90 34.42
CA ASP A 235 32.60 -24.90 33.75
C ASP A 235 31.71 -26.09 33.36
N MET A 236 31.80 -26.59 32.13
CA MET A 236 32.00 -28.03 31.89
C MET A 236 32.15 -28.38 30.41
N SER A 237 33.39 -28.73 30.07
CA SER A 237 33.84 -29.82 29.21
C SER A 237 32.80 -30.80 28.64
N GLN A 238 32.86 -30.94 27.31
CA GLN A 238 32.94 -32.20 26.51
C GLN A 238 32.08 -33.41 26.89
N SER A 239 31.24 -33.87 25.94
CA SER A 239 31.46 -35.15 25.23
C SER A 239 30.48 -35.33 24.08
N PHE A 240 31.00 -35.63 22.89
CA PHE A 240 30.27 -36.36 21.85
C PHE A 240 30.20 -37.84 22.25
N ASP A 241 29.04 -38.47 22.07
CA ASP A 241 28.95 -39.81 21.50
C ASP A 241 27.55 -40.06 20.93
N GLU A 242 27.53 -40.92 19.93
CA GLU A 242 26.57 -41.11 18.85
C GLU A 242 25.57 -42.25 19.15
N ILE A 243 24.54 -42.37 18.29
CA ILE A 243 23.77 -43.59 17.91
C ILE A 243 22.24 -43.68 18.25
N GLN A 244 21.48 -43.58 17.15
CA GLN A 244 20.24 -44.28 16.70
C GLN A 244 18.85 -44.07 17.35
N ALA A 245 18.00 -43.42 16.53
CA ALA A 245 16.71 -43.89 15.98
C ALA A 245 15.66 -44.49 16.91
N ASP A 246 14.58 -43.73 17.12
CA ASP A 246 13.23 -44.24 16.91
C ASP A 246 12.34 -43.12 16.34
N THR A 247 11.63 -43.46 15.26
CA THR A 247 10.79 -42.57 14.45
C THR A 247 9.34 -42.74 14.85
N GLN A 248 8.63 -41.66 15.20
CA GLN A 248 7.28 -41.33 14.72
C GLN A 248 6.87 -39.90 15.13
N PRO A 249 5.98 -39.24 14.35
CA PRO A 249 6.14 -37.84 13.97
C PRO A 249 5.41 -36.90 14.92
N SER A 250 6.01 -35.74 15.18
CA SER A 250 5.29 -34.57 15.65
C SER A 250 5.30 -33.55 14.53
N GLU A 251 4.11 -33.26 14.01
CA GLU A 251 3.84 -32.09 13.19
C GLU A 251 4.37 -30.84 13.89
N SER A 252 5.19 -30.05 13.21
CA SER A 252 5.51 -28.68 13.61
C SER A 252 6.11 -27.94 12.42
N ASN A 253 5.23 -27.27 11.69
CA ASN A 253 5.41 -26.03 10.94
C ASN A 253 6.84 -25.69 10.49
N ASN A 254 7.16 -26.11 9.26
CA ASN A 254 8.02 -25.33 8.39
C ASN A 254 7.15 -24.22 7.79
N GLN A 255 7.31 -22.99 8.29
CA GLN A 255 6.95 -21.79 7.53
C GLN A 255 8.11 -21.56 6.56
N SER A 256 7.94 -22.00 5.33
CA SER A 256 8.72 -21.54 4.18
C SER A 256 8.23 -20.14 3.80
N ASN A 257 9.11 -19.15 3.96
CA ASN A 257 9.03 -17.88 3.25
C ASN A 257 9.25 -18.18 1.77
N GLU A 258 8.19 -18.14 0.96
CA GLU A 258 8.26 -18.09 -0.51
C GLU A 258 6.87 -17.66 -1.03
N GLY A 259 6.81 -16.47 -1.64
CA GLY A 259 5.93 -16.08 -2.76
C GLY A 259 4.42 -16.36 -2.74
N SER A 260 3.79 -16.73 -1.63
CA SER A 260 2.35 -16.99 -1.60
C SER A 260 1.59 -15.72 -1.25
N TYR A 261 0.67 -15.28 -2.12
CA TYR A 261 -0.35 -14.28 -1.81
C TYR A 261 -1.12 -14.74 -0.55
N GLY A 262 -0.63 -14.32 0.62
CA GLY A 262 -1.17 -14.69 1.91
C GLY A 262 -2.51 -13.99 2.13
N THR A 263 -3.58 -14.54 1.59
CA THR A 263 -4.92 -13.94 1.76
C THR A 263 -5.99 -15.02 1.90
N ASP A 264 -6.51 -15.14 3.12
CA ASP A 264 -7.76 -15.85 3.44
C ASP A 264 -8.96 -15.10 2.80
N PHE A 265 -9.08 -15.14 1.48
CA PHE A 265 -10.33 -14.72 0.84
C PHE A 265 -11.43 -15.74 1.14
N SER A 266 -12.59 -15.24 1.54
CA SER A 266 -13.74 -16.10 1.84
C SER A 266 -14.17 -16.92 0.60
N GLU A 267 -14.68 -18.13 0.81
CA GLU A 267 -15.31 -18.95 -0.24
C GLU A 267 -16.40 -18.19 -1.03
N GLU A 268 -17.04 -17.18 -0.40
CA GLU A 268 -18.00 -16.29 -1.04
C GLU A 268 -17.34 -15.38 -2.09
N ALA A 269 -16.15 -14.85 -1.80
CA ALA A 269 -15.35 -14.04 -2.72
C ALA A 269 -14.98 -14.83 -3.98
N ILE A 270 -14.46 -16.05 -3.76
CA ILE A 270 -14.10 -17.00 -4.82
C ILE A 270 -15.30 -17.32 -5.69
N GLY A 271 -16.45 -17.64 -5.09
CA GLY A 271 -17.69 -17.91 -5.82
C GLY A 271 -18.14 -16.74 -6.69
N PHE A 272 -18.11 -15.52 -6.16
CA PHE A 272 -18.49 -14.31 -6.89
C PHE A 272 -17.55 -14.02 -8.07
N ASN A 273 -16.25 -14.17 -7.86
CA ASN A 273 -15.24 -13.94 -8.89
C ASN A 273 -15.24 -15.01 -9.97
N ASN A 274 -15.44 -16.27 -9.60
CA ASN A 274 -15.68 -17.35 -10.55
C ASN A 274 -16.86 -17.00 -11.48
N GLU A 275 -17.97 -16.50 -10.93
CA GLU A 275 -19.11 -16.05 -11.73
C GLU A 275 -18.79 -14.84 -12.62
N ARG A 276 -17.93 -13.91 -12.18
CA ARG A 276 -17.48 -12.76 -12.99
C ARG A 276 -16.64 -13.19 -14.19
N ILE A 277 -15.70 -14.11 -13.98
CA ILE A 277 -14.73 -14.53 -14.99
C ILE A 277 -15.36 -15.42 -16.04
N LEU A 278 -16.25 -16.34 -15.64
CA LEU A 278 -16.93 -17.24 -16.58
C LEU A 278 -18.00 -16.54 -17.44
N ARG A 279 -18.10 -15.20 -17.41
CA ARG A 279 -19.02 -14.46 -18.26
C ARG A 279 -18.45 -14.30 -19.67
N SER A 280 -19.32 -14.36 -20.66
CA SER A 280 -18.95 -14.15 -22.06
C SER A 280 -18.42 -12.73 -22.36
N ASP A 281 -18.74 -11.74 -21.53
CA ASP A 281 -18.28 -10.35 -21.66
C ASP A 281 -16.95 -10.09 -20.92
N PHE A 282 -16.40 -11.06 -20.18
CA PHE A 282 -15.23 -10.85 -19.33
C PHE A 282 -13.99 -10.38 -20.11
N LEU A 283 -13.57 -11.13 -21.14
CA LEU A 283 -12.37 -10.77 -21.92
C LEU A 283 -12.52 -9.44 -22.66
N GLU A 284 -13.73 -9.11 -23.11
CA GLU A 284 -14.00 -7.84 -23.80
C GLU A 284 -13.86 -6.66 -22.82
N LEU A 285 -14.36 -6.81 -21.59
CA LEU A 285 -14.25 -5.78 -20.56
C LEU A 285 -12.82 -5.66 -20.04
N ALA A 286 -12.14 -6.79 -19.79
CA ALA A 286 -10.74 -6.82 -19.37
C ALA A 286 -9.82 -6.10 -20.38
N SER A 287 -10.11 -6.21 -21.69
CA SER A 287 -9.38 -5.47 -22.74
C SER A 287 -9.51 -3.95 -22.68
N LYS A 288 -10.45 -3.44 -21.88
CA LYS A 288 -10.69 -2.01 -21.62
C LYS A 288 -10.33 -1.61 -20.20
N GLY A 289 -9.69 -2.51 -19.44
CA GLY A 289 -9.38 -2.28 -18.04
C GLY A 289 -10.62 -2.23 -17.16
N GLU A 290 -11.70 -2.92 -17.54
CA GLU A 290 -12.96 -2.95 -16.81
C GLU A 290 -13.32 -4.38 -16.38
N ILE A 291 -13.94 -4.54 -15.22
CA ILE A 291 -14.54 -5.81 -14.79
C ILE A 291 -15.96 -5.56 -14.33
N LYS A 292 -16.89 -6.38 -14.82
CA LYS A 292 -18.29 -6.19 -14.48
C LYS A 292 -18.53 -6.37 -12.98
N GLY A 293 -19.19 -5.38 -12.39
CA GLY A 293 -19.46 -5.37 -10.95
C GLY A 293 -18.31 -4.84 -10.11
N ILE A 294 -17.30 -4.22 -10.73
CA ILE A 294 -16.32 -3.36 -10.07
C ILE A 294 -16.52 -1.96 -10.64
N HIS A 295 -16.75 -0.97 -9.77
CA HIS A 295 -17.16 0.39 -10.16
C HIS A 295 -15.97 1.33 -10.42
N THR A 296 -14.95 0.82 -11.10
CA THR A 296 -13.75 1.56 -11.52
C THR A 296 -13.09 0.85 -12.71
N SER A 297 -12.07 1.48 -13.29
CA SER A 297 -11.24 0.90 -14.36
C SER A 297 -9.75 1.04 -14.03
N ILE A 298 -8.93 0.19 -14.63
CA ILE A 298 -7.48 0.41 -14.73
C ILE A 298 -7.23 1.78 -15.39
N GLY A 299 -6.24 2.51 -14.88
CA GLY A 299 -5.93 3.88 -15.29
C GLY A 299 -6.79 4.96 -14.63
N SER A 300 -7.77 4.60 -13.79
CA SER A 300 -8.50 5.58 -12.96
C SER A 300 -7.69 5.96 -11.72
N ALA A 301 -7.78 7.22 -11.30
CA ALA A 301 -7.19 7.67 -10.03
C ALA A 301 -7.90 7.00 -8.85
N ILE A 302 -7.13 6.41 -7.93
CA ILE A 302 -7.65 5.65 -6.78
C ILE A 302 -8.36 6.54 -5.75
N GLY A 303 -7.89 7.77 -5.50
CA GLY A 303 -8.48 8.69 -4.52
C GLY A 303 -9.98 8.95 -4.76
N PRO A 304 -10.39 9.41 -5.95
CA PRO A 304 -11.80 9.57 -6.29
C PRO A 304 -12.64 8.29 -6.20
N VAL A 305 -12.04 7.12 -6.47
CA VAL A 305 -12.73 5.82 -6.43
C VAL A 305 -13.04 5.43 -4.98
N ILE A 306 -12.07 5.60 -4.08
CA ILE A 306 -12.22 5.43 -2.64
C ILE A 306 -13.32 6.37 -2.11
N GLU A 307 -13.26 7.65 -2.48
CA GLU A 307 -14.23 8.65 -1.99
C GLU A 307 -15.67 8.41 -2.45
N ALA A 308 -15.84 7.94 -3.69
CA ALA A 308 -17.16 7.85 -4.31
C ALA A 308 -17.81 6.46 -4.22
N TYR A 309 -17.02 5.38 -4.16
CA TYR A 309 -17.54 4.03 -4.41
C TYR A 309 -17.10 2.96 -3.42
N LEU A 310 -15.81 2.91 -3.05
CA LEU A 310 -15.25 1.73 -2.37
C LEU A 310 -14.97 1.93 -0.88
N GLY A 311 -14.81 3.17 -0.42
CA GLY A 311 -14.25 3.41 0.92
C GLY A 311 -12.76 3.06 0.98
N GLN A 312 -12.20 2.97 2.19
CA GLN A 312 -10.82 2.52 2.39
C GLN A 312 -10.70 1.01 2.14
N PRO A 313 -9.52 0.53 1.72
CA PRO A 313 -9.27 -0.90 1.65
C PRO A 313 -9.37 -1.53 3.05
N ASP A 314 -9.80 -2.78 3.09
CA ASP A 314 -9.86 -3.57 4.32
C ASP A 314 -8.46 -3.93 4.81
N TRP A 315 -7.52 -4.16 3.88
CA TRP A 315 -6.09 -4.30 4.15
C TRP A 315 -5.26 -4.03 2.88
N ARG A 316 -3.94 -3.90 3.05
CA ARG A 316 -2.96 -3.66 1.99
C ARG A 316 -1.89 -4.73 2.05
N ASP A 317 -1.58 -5.33 0.91
CA ASP A 317 -0.45 -6.23 0.74
C ASP A 317 0.59 -5.62 -0.18
N GLU A 318 1.87 -5.83 0.12
CA GLU A 318 2.98 -5.50 -0.78
C GLU A 318 2.97 -6.49 -1.96
N ALA A 319 3.16 -5.97 -3.17
CA ALA A 319 3.18 -6.75 -4.40
C ALA A 319 4.22 -6.17 -5.37
N GLU A 320 4.66 -6.96 -6.34
CA GLU A 320 5.61 -6.49 -7.35
C GLU A 320 5.10 -5.19 -8.02
N GLY A 321 5.91 -4.13 -7.92
CA GLY A 321 5.57 -2.81 -8.46
C GLY A 321 4.61 -1.95 -7.62
N GLY A 322 4.30 -2.34 -6.38
CA GLY A 322 3.59 -1.47 -5.45
C GLY A 322 2.79 -2.18 -4.36
N PHE A 323 1.52 -1.80 -4.27
CA PHE A 323 0.60 -2.34 -3.27
C PHE A 323 -0.64 -2.90 -3.94
N THR A 324 -1.18 -3.98 -3.38
CA THR A 324 -2.54 -4.42 -3.66
C THR A 324 -3.45 -3.99 -2.52
N LEU A 325 -4.39 -3.11 -2.83
CA LEU A 325 -5.42 -2.63 -1.92
C LEU A 325 -6.61 -3.58 -1.96
N MET A 326 -6.88 -4.30 -0.87
CA MET A 326 -7.89 -5.37 -0.84
C MET A 326 -9.23 -4.87 -0.29
N TYR A 327 -10.31 -5.21 -0.98
CA TYR A 327 -11.67 -4.77 -0.63
C TYR A 327 -12.64 -5.96 -0.58
N ARG A 328 -13.20 -6.21 0.60
CA ARG A 328 -14.25 -7.22 0.84
C ARG A 328 -15.56 -6.83 0.18
N GLU A 329 -15.90 -5.54 0.08
CA GLU A 329 -17.17 -5.11 -0.51
C GLU A 329 -17.25 -5.46 -2.01
N CYS A 330 -16.19 -5.19 -2.79
CA CYS A 330 -16.13 -5.60 -4.18
C CYS A 330 -15.57 -7.02 -4.38
N GLN A 331 -15.09 -7.68 -3.32
CA GLN A 331 -14.38 -8.98 -3.39
C GLN A 331 -13.22 -8.92 -4.39
N CYS A 332 -12.44 -7.84 -4.33
CA CYS A 332 -11.42 -7.52 -5.33
C CYS A 332 -10.21 -6.79 -4.70
N GLY A 333 -9.03 -7.01 -5.28
CA GLY A 333 -7.83 -6.23 -5.04
C GLY A 333 -7.59 -5.21 -6.16
N LEU A 334 -7.11 -4.03 -5.81
CA LEU A 334 -6.69 -2.99 -6.74
C LEU A 334 -5.19 -2.75 -6.61
N GLY A 335 -4.42 -2.96 -7.67
CA GLY A 335 -3.00 -2.62 -7.71
C GLY A 335 -2.80 -1.11 -7.84
N VAL A 336 -1.85 -0.57 -7.08
CA VAL A 336 -1.38 0.82 -7.14
C VAL A 336 0.15 0.84 -6.97
N GLY A 337 0.81 1.87 -7.47
CA GLY A 337 2.26 2.03 -7.29
C GLY A 337 2.68 2.26 -5.84
N TYR A 338 3.97 2.09 -5.53
CA TYR A 338 4.53 2.38 -4.19
C TYR A 338 4.42 3.86 -3.79
N ASP A 339 4.26 4.75 -4.77
CA ASP A 339 4.00 6.18 -4.57
C ASP A 339 2.60 6.48 -3.98
N TYR A 340 1.75 5.45 -3.85
CA TYR A 340 0.44 5.56 -3.22
C TYR A 340 0.56 6.00 -1.74
N GLU A 341 0.28 7.28 -1.49
CA GLU A 341 -0.04 7.81 -0.16
C GLU A 341 -1.56 8.02 -0.11
N GLU A 342 -2.32 7.24 0.69
CA GLU A 342 -3.81 7.20 0.68
C GLU A 342 -4.54 8.49 0.28
N TYR A 343 -5.55 8.34 -0.59
CA TYR A 343 -6.19 9.40 -1.38
C TYR A 343 -5.32 10.13 -2.43
N PRO A 344 -4.32 9.48 -3.09
CA PRO A 344 -3.54 10.13 -4.12
C PRO A 344 -4.27 10.07 -5.47
N GLU A 345 -3.76 10.85 -6.42
CA GLU A 345 -4.10 10.74 -7.85
C GLU A 345 -3.39 9.54 -8.52
N THR A 346 -2.76 8.65 -7.73
CA THR A 346 -2.12 7.42 -8.24
C THR A 346 -3.13 6.60 -9.02
N LEU A 347 -2.70 6.11 -10.17
CA LEU A 347 -3.56 5.35 -11.05
C LEU A 347 -3.65 3.90 -10.57
N ILE A 348 -4.84 3.33 -10.66
CA ILE A 348 -5.05 1.89 -10.50
C ILE A 348 -4.33 1.21 -11.66
N SER A 349 -3.36 0.35 -11.35
CA SER A 349 -2.54 -0.37 -12.31
C SER A 349 -3.05 -1.79 -12.58
N SER A 350 -3.79 -2.40 -11.65
CA SER A 350 -4.30 -3.76 -11.85
C SER A 350 -5.58 -4.07 -11.06
N PHE A 351 -6.26 -5.13 -11.48
CA PHE A 351 -7.24 -5.85 -10.69
C PHE A 351 -6.70 -7.21 -10.29
N VAL A 352 -6.89 -7.59 -9.03
CA VAL A 352 -6.54 -8.90 -8.48
C VAL A 352 -7.80 -9.57 -7.96
N LEU A 353 -8.12 -10.77 -8.44
CA LEU A 353 -9.34 -11.50 -8.08
C LEU A 353 -9.01 -12.91 -7.60
N PRO A 354 -9.36 -13.29 -6.36
CA PRO A 354 -9.28 -14.68 -5.92
C PRO A 354 -10.35 -15.51 -6.63
N ILE A 355 -9.96 -16.68 -7.11
CA ILE A 355 -10.80 -17.61 -7.86
C ILE A 355 -10.51 -19.04 -7.43
N LYS A 356 -11.28 -19.98 -7.96
CA LYS A 356 -10.99 -21.40 -7.89
C LYS A 356 -11.66 -22.09 -9.05
N LEU A 357 -10.98 -22.12 -10.19
CA LEU A 357 -11.50 -22.66 -11.43
C LEU A 357 -10.55 -23.71 -11.99
N SER A 358 -11.11 -24.77 -12.57
CA SER A 358 -10.26 -25.72 -13.29
C SER A 358 -9.77 -25.14 -14.61
N TYR A 359 -8.63 -25.63 -15.09
CA TYR A 359 -8.11 -25.37 -16.44
C TYR A 359 -9.20 -25.55 -17.50
N ASP A 360 -9.90 -26.67 -17.47
CA ASP A 360 -10.97 -26.99 -18.44
C ASP A 360 -12.11 -25.96 -18.41
N GLN A 361 -12.46 -25.44 -17.23
CA GLN A 361 -13.47 -24.39 -17.12
C GLN A 361 -12.98 -23.10 -17.76
N ILE A 362 -11.75 -22.67 -17.45
CA ILE A 362 -11.17 -21.47 -18.06
C ILE A 362 -11.13 -21.59 -19.58
N ILE A 363 -10.60 -22.70 -20.11
CA ILE A 363 -10.50 -22.93 -21.55
C ILE A 363 -11.87 -22.95 -22.22
N THR A 364 -12.88 -23.54 -21.57
CA THR A 364 -14.23 -23.62 -22.11
C THR A 364 -14.88 -22.24 -22.27
N TYR A 365 -14.64 -21.33 -21.32
CA TYR A 365 -15.32 -20.03 -21.28
C TYR A 365 -14.51 -18.89 -21.88
N LEU A 366 -13.18 -18.89 -21.71
CA LEU A 366 -12.28 -17.84 -22.19
C LEU A 366 -11.57 -18.22 -23.50
N GLY A 367 -11.58 -19.49 -23.88
CA GLY A 367 -10.85 -20.01 -25.03
C GLY A 367 -9.41 -20.38 -24.69
N GLN A 368 -8.60 -20.63 -25.72
CA GLN A 368 -7.19 -20.93 -25.53
C GLN A 368 -6.42 -19.67 -25.14
N PRO A 369 -5.45 -19.78 -24.20
CA PRO A 369 -4.55 -18.67 -23.89
C PRO A 369 -3.62 -18.40 -25.08
N ASP A 370 -3.06 -17.20 -25.08
CA ASP A 370 -2.01 -16.82 -26.02
C ASP A 370 -0.68 -17.52 -25.64
N GLU A 371 -0.40 -17.65 -24.34
CA GLU A 371 0.74 -18.39 -23.77
C GLU A 371 0.34 -19.10 -22.48
N GLU A 372 0.96 -20.24 -22.16
CA GLU A 372 0.77 -20.96 -20.89
C GLU A 372 2.10 -21.61 -20.48
N GLY A 373 2.36 -21.73 -19.18
CA GLY A 373 3.62 -22.29 -18.69
C GLY A 373 3.79 -22.17 -17.19
N TYR A 374 5.00 -22.44 -16.72
CA TYR A 374 5.40 -22.19 -15.32
C TYR A 374 6.15 -20.87 -15.25
N SER A 375 5.83 -20.05 -14.25
CA SER A 375 6.63 -18.86 -13.92
C SER A 375 8.01 -19.29 -13.45
N GLU A 376 9.06 -18.67 -14.00
CA GLU A 376 10.43 -18.89 -13.54
C GLU A 376 10.72 -18.19 -12.20
N VAL A 377 9.82 -17.29 -11.77
CA VAL A 377 9.96 -16.45 -10.57
C VAL A 377 9.01 -16.91 -9.46
N ASP A 378 7.72 -17.07 -9.78
CA ASP A 378 6.68 -17.32 -8.77
C ASP A 378 6.36 -18.81 -8.56
N THR A 379 7.07 -19.69 -9.27
CA THR A 379 6.91 -21.17 -9.26
C THR A 379 5.52 -21.72 -9.66
N GLY A 380 4.51 -20.86 -9.86
CA GLY A 380 3.16 -21.22 -10.25
C GLY A 380 2.96 -21.41 -11.75
N TYR A 381 1.97 -22.23 -12.12
CA TYR A 381 1.50 -22.37 -13.50
C TYR A 381 0.57 -21.21 -13.87
N TYR A 382 0.74 -20.64 -15.05
CA TYR A 382 -0.03 -19.49 -15.52
C TYR A 382 -0.64 -19.71 -16.91
N LEU A 383 -1.75 -19.02 -17.15
CA LEU A 383 -2.35 -18.78 -18.46
C LEU A 383 -2.30 -17.29 -18.76
N PHE A 384 -1.78 -16.93 -19.92
CA PHE A 384 -1.64 -15.56 -20.39
C PHE A 384 -2.57 -15.27 -21.57
N TYR A 385 -3.30 -14.16 -21.50
CA TYR A 385 -4.11 -13.64 -22.59
C TYR A 385 -3.73 -12.20 -22.90
N ASN A 386 -3.26 -11.96 -24.12
CA ASN A 386 -2.97 -10.62 -24.61
C ASN A 386 -4.28 -9.95 -25.07
N ARG A 387 -4.62 -8.82 -24.46
CA ARG A 387 -5.87 -8.09 -24.72
C ARG A 387 -5.63 -6.63 -25.12
N GLY A 388 -4.48 -6.35 -25.74
CA GLY A 388 -4.17 -5.04 -26.31
C GLY A 388 -3.44 -4.15 -25.30
N GLU A 389 -4.10 -3.10 -24.82
CA GLU A 389 -3.53 -2.20 -23.80
C GLU A 389 -3.47 -2.84 -22.41
N HIS A 390 -4.25 -3.92 -22.21
CA HIS A 390 -4.25 -4.70 -20.97
C HIS A 390 -3.94 -6.17 -21.23
N GLN A 391 -3.51 -6.83 -20.18
CA GLN A 391 -3.06 -8.19 -20.14
C GLN A 391 -3.75 -8.93 -18.99
N LEU A 392 -4.03 -10.21 -19.22
CA LEU A 392 -4.70 -11.07 -18.25
C LEU A 392 -3.80 -12.26 -17.92
N PHE A 393 -3.54 -12.44 -16.64
CA PHE A 393 -2.86 -13.59 -16.05
C PHE A 393 -3.86 -14.37 -15.22
N ILE A 394 -3.82 -15.69 -15.35
CA ILE A 394 -4.60 -16.61 -14.51
C ILE A 394 -3.63 -17.64 -13.96
N GLU A 395 -3.49 -17.70 -12.64
CA GLU A 395 -2.34 -18.32 -11.98
C GLU A 395 -2.77 -19.36 -10.93
N SER A 396 -1.96 -20.40 -10.78
CA SER A 396 -2.03 -21.41 -9.73
C SER A 396 -1.10 -21.04 -8.58
N ASN A 397 -1.56 -21.16 -7.33
CA ASN A 397 -0.69 -21.04 -6.15
C ASN A 397 0.14 -22.29 -5.90
N GLU A 398 -0.23 -23.42 -6.49
CA GLU A 398 0.47 -24.67 -6.28
C GLU A 398 1.75 -24.73 -7.14
N PRO A 399 2.91 -25.09 -6.56
CA PRO A 399 4.17 -25.26 -7.29
C PRO A 399 4.10 -26.36 -8.35
N GLU A 400 3.27 -27.39 -8.11
CA GLU A 400 2.94 -28.41 -9.10
C GLU A 400 1.49 -28.20 -9.56
N PHE A 401 1.29 -27.96 -10.85
CA PHE A 401 -0.04 -27.68 -11.36
C PHE A 401 -0.98 -28.89 -11.21
N ASP A 402 -2.00 -28.75 -10.37
CA ASP A 402 -3.01 -29.77 -10.11
C ASP A 402 -4.25 -29.66 -11.02
N GLY A 403 -4.25 -28.67 -11.92
CA GLY A 403 -5.35 -28.35 -12.82
C GLY A 403 -6.31 -27.27 -12.30
N VAL A 404 -6.03 -26.67 -11.14
CA VAL A 404 -6.78 -25.56 -10.55
C VAL A 404 -5.99 -24.25 -10.68
N LEU A 405 -6.72 -23.17 -10.90
CA LEU A 405 -6.19 -21.81 -10.92
C LEU A 405 -6.90 -21.00 -9.84
N ASP A 406 -6.12 -20.20 -9.11
CA ASP A 406 -6.48 -19.55 -7.85
C ASP A 406 -6.56 -18.03 -7.97
N TRP A 407 -5.91 -17.44 -8.97
CA TRP A 407 -5.91 -15.98 -9.16
C TRP A 407 -6.19 -15.57 -10.59
N VAL A 408 -6.80 -14.38 -10.70
CA VAL A 408 -6.87 -13.61 -11.93
C VAL A 408 -6.30 -12.23 -11.70
N VAL A 409 -5.33 -11.85 -12.52
CA VAL A 409 -4.75 -10.51 -12.54
C VAL A 409 -4.99 -9.87 -13.90
N VAL A 410 -5.61 -8.69 -13.92
CA VAL A 410 -5.73 -7.84 -15.12
C VAL A 410 -4.86 -6.61 -14.90
N ARG A 411 -3.90 -6.32 -15.79
CA ARG A 411 -3.04 -5.15 -15.74
C ARG A 411 -2.97 -4.45 -17.10
#